data_AF-A0A371CY73-F1
#
_entry.id   AF-A0A371CY73-F1
#
_cell.length_a   1.000
_cell.length_b   1.000
_cell.length_c   1.000
_cell.angle_alpha   90.00
_cell.angle_beta   90.00
_cell.angle_gamma   90.00
#
_symmetry.space_group_name_H-M   'P 1'
#
loop_
_entity.id
_entity.type
_entity.pdbx_description
1 polymer ?
#
loop_
_entity_poly.entity_id
_entity_poly.type
_entity_poly.pdbx_seq_one_letter_code
_entity_poly.pdbx_strand_id
1 'polypeptide(L)'
;MDLPTILTLRATSRRAMYAIAAMLRATLEQSCELYVPHAPSFLIALDHLHAFIGGNVAASFLIRQLPARTAPLEIFVSSEGWAAMVAELVQVQGAGMGHIAQAEDDYVENWLERHAIESATPFWTSSGGPIMLYESYTSDPLAPIACRPSSVEIAYINPIYFGTGYPSLTLERRGLVADTRDSSEAMDVVEKWEGWGVDVRFAAKEWKRYQRFKCAATLGLCPFQLRSFSDDASMRCRMIPTAAEPLNTTVQWRLAARKCGVECGGLDGQGAVARDVERFLDA
;
A
#
# COMPACT_ATOMS: atom_id res chain seq x y z
N MET A 1 4.22 -20.56 0.42
CA MET A 1 3.04 -20.48 -0.47
C MET A 1 2.89 -19.03 -0.91
N ASP A 2 2.71 -18.79 -2.20
CA ASP A 2 2.48 -17.44 -2.73
C ASP A 2 1.06 -16.94 -2.42
N LEU A 3 0.84 -15.63 -2.52
CA LEU A 3 -0.47 -15.05 -2.23
C LEU A 3 -1.57 -15.50 -3.21
N PRO A 4 -1.34 -15.63 -4.53
CA PRO A 4 -2.35 -16.15 -5.45
C PRO A 4 -2.89 -17.53 -5.07
N THR A 5 -2.01 -18.46 -4.68
CA THR A 5 -2.42 -19.80 -4.23
C THR A 5 -3.25 -19.71 -2.95
N ILE A 6 -2.83 -18.87 -2.00
CA ILE A 6 -3.57 -18.63 -0.75
C ILE A 6 -4.98 -18.11 -1.05
N LEU A 7 -5.12 -17.09 -1.91
CA LEU A 7 -6.43 -16.53 -2.25
C LEU A 7 -7.31 -17.53 -3.00
N THR A 8 -6.74 -18.35 -3.87
CA THR A 8 -7.47 -19.42 -4.57
C THR A 8 -7.99 -20.48 -3.59
N LEU A 9 -7.17 -20.90 -2.62
CA LEU A 9 -7.60 -21.83 -1.57
C LEU A 9 -8.69 -21.22 -0.69
N ARG A 10 -8.58 -19.92 -0.38
CA ARG A 10 -9.59 -19.18 0.38
C ARG A 10 -10.95 -19.21 -0.32
N ALA A 11 -10.96 -18.94 -1.62
CA ALA A 11 -12.18 -18.88 -2.43
C ALA A 11 -12.86 -20.26 -2.62
N THR A 12 -12.10 -21.36 -2.53
CA THR A 12 -12.60 -22.71 -2.81
C THR A 12 -13.04 -23.48 -1.57
N SER A 13 -12.70 -23.04 -0.36
CA SER A 13 -13.03 -23.77 0.87
C SER A 13 -13.24 -22.86 2.10
N ARG A 14 -14.42 -22.96 2.73
CA ARG A 14 -14.74 -22.25 3.98
C ARG A 14 -13.81 -22.63 5.15
N ARG A 15 -13.37 -23.89 5.23
CA ARG A 15 -12.41 -24.31 6.27
C ARG A 15 -11.03 -23.70 6.00
N ALA A 16 -10.60 -23.69 4.74
CA ALA A 16 -9.36 -23.03 4.36
C ALA A 16 -9.43 -21.53 4.62
N MET A 17 -10.59 -20.89 4.44
CA MET A 17 -10.79 -19.47 4.67
C MET A 17 -10.36 -19.03 6.09
N TYR A 18 -10.87 -19.69 7.13
CA TYR A 18 -10.50 -19.34 8.51
C TYR A 18 -9.03 -19.66 8.84
N ALA A 19 -8.52 -20.79 8.34
CA ALA A 19 -7.12 -21.16 8.54
C ALA A 19 -6.17 -20.16 7.86
N ILE A 20 -6.51 -19.71 6.65
CA ILE A 20 -5.77 -18.70 5.90
C ILE A 20 -5.85 -17.35 6.61
N ALA A 21 -7.02 -16.95 7.10
CA ALA A 21 -7.17 -15.71 7.85
C ALA A 21 -6.28 -15.69 9.10
N ALA A 22 -6.26 -16.80 9.86
CA ALA A 22 -5.39 -16.95 11.02
C ALA A 22 -3.90 -16.89 10.64
N MET A 23 -3.51 -17.57 9.55
CA MET A 23 -2.13 -17.52 9.04
C MET A 23 -1.73 -16.11 8.57
N LEU A 24 -2.61 -15.39 7.87
CA LEU A 24 -2.35 -14.02 7.42
C LEU A 24 -2.21 -13.07 8.60
N ARG A 25 -3.07 -13.19 9.63
CA ARG A 25 -2.95 -12.43 10.88
C ARG A 25 -1.66 -12.74 11.63
N ALA A 26 -1.30 -14.00 11.77
CA ALA A 26 -0.03 -14.39 12.38
C ALA A 26 1.18 -13.84 11.59
N THR A 27 1.11 -13.81 10.25
CA THR A 27 2.16 -13.20 9.43
C THR A 27 2.26 -11.68 9.66
N LEU A 28 1.11 -11.01 9.78
CA LEU A 28 1.05 -9.57 10.06
C LEU A 28 1.61 -9.24 11.44
N GLU A 29 1.21 -10.00 12.46
CA GLU A 29 1.71 -9.89 13.84
C GLU A 29 3.22 -10.06 13.88
N GLN A 30 3.74 -11.15 13.30
CA GLN A 30 5.19 -11.39 13.19
C GLN A 30 5.93 -10.26 12.47
N SER A 31 5.31 -9.64 11.47
CA SER A 31 5.90 -8.50 10.77
C SER A 31 5.96 -7.25 11.67
N CYS A 32 4.95 -7.05 12.51
CA CYS A 32 4.88 -5.93 13.45
C CYS A 32 5.82 -6.11 14.66
N GLU A 33 6.06 -7.35 15.12
CA GLU A 33 7.01 -7.66 16.20
C GLU A 33 8.44 -7.18 15.93
N LEU A 34 8.80 -6.95 14.66
CA LEU A 34 10.08 -6.36 14.27
C LEU A 34 10.23 -4.88 14.64
N TYR A 35 9.12 -4.21 14.97
CA TYR A 35 9.05 -2.77 15.15
C TYR A 35 8.48 -2.39 16.52
N VAL A 36 7.48 -3.13 17.01
CA VAL A 36 6.78 -2.84 18.25
C VAL A 36 6.86 -4.00 19.24
N PRO A 37 7.06 -3.76 20.55
CA PRO A 37 7.18 -4.82 21.54
C PRO A 37 5.86 -5.54 21.84
N HIS A 38 4.71 -4.89 21.62
CA HIS A 38 3.39 -5.44 21.90
C HIS A 38 2.52 -5.44 20.64
N ALA A 39 2.93 -6.23 19.63
CA ALA A 39 2.25 -6.33 18.34
C ALA A 39 0.73 -6.61 18.43
N PRO A 40 0.22 -7.51 19.30
CA PRO A 40 -1.23 -7.71 19.43
C PRO A 40 -2.00 -6.44 19.82
N SER A 41 -1.48 -5.65 20.78
CA SER A 41 -2.11 -4.38 21.19
C SER A 41 -2.09 -3.36 20.06
N PHE A 42 -0.94 -3.25 19.39
CA PHE A 42 -0.77 -2.37 18.25
C PHE A 42 -1.76 -2.70 17.12
N LEU A 43 -1.94 -3.98 16.81
CA LEU A 43 -2.92 -4.42 15.81
C LEU A 43 -4.35 -4.07 16.24
N ILE A 44 -4.72 -4.25 17.51
CA ILE A 44 -6.05 -3.82 18.01
C ILE A 44 -6.24 -2.31 17.82
N ALA A 45 -5.21 -1.50 18.11
CA ALA A 45 -5.26 -0.06 17.90
C ALA A 45 -5.41 0.31 16.40
N LEU A 46 -4.70 -0.38 15.49
CA LEU A 46 -4.87 -0.17 14.05
C LEU A 46 -6.32 -0.42 13.59
N ASP A 47 -6.97 -1.46 14.11
CA ASP A 47 -8.37 -1.76 13.79
C ASP A 47 -9.31 -0.67 14.31
N HIS A 48 -9.21 -0.35 15.60
CA HIS A 48 -10.08 0.66 16.24
C HIS A 48 -9.94 2.06 15.64
N LEU A 49 -8.74 2.41 15.17
CA LEU A 49 -8.43 3.73 14.60
C LEU A 49 -8.56 3.74 13.07
N HIS A 50 -9.01 2.64 12.46
CA HIS A 50 -9.06 2.46 11.01
C HIS A 50 -7.74 2.81 10.29
N ALA A 51 -6.61 2.58 10.96
CA ALA A 51 -5.29 2.89 10.44
C ALA A 51 -4.76 1.74 9.57
N PHE A 52 -3.80 2.07 8.70
CA PHE A 52 -3.21 1.13 7.76
C PHE A 52 -1.68 1.14 7.86
N ILE A 53 -1.08 -0.03 7.75
CA ILE A 53 0.33 -0.17 7.43
C ILE A 53 0.46 -0.09 5.90
N GLY A 54 1.39 0.72 5.41
CA GLY A 54 1.65 0.87 3.98
C GLY A 54 3.10 0.59 3.60
N GLY A 55 3.46 1.06 2.40
CA GLY A 55 4.83 1.10 1.91
C GLY A 55 5.53 -0.27 1.94
N ASN A 56 6.74 -0.29 2.50
CA ASN A 56 7.61 -1.48 2.41
C ASN A 56 7.02 -2.72 3.09
N VAL A 57 6.48 -2.57 4.30
CA VAL A 57 5.93 -3.68 5.08
C VAL A 57 4.68 -4.25 4.41
N ALA A 58 3.79 -3.37 3.91
CA ALA A 58 2.61 -3.79 3.16
C ALA A 58 2.97 -4.54 1.86
N ALA A 59 3.90 -3.99 1.08
CA ALA A 59 4.39 -4.64 -0.13
C ALA A 59 5.00 -6.02 0.17
N SER A 60 5.89 -6.09 1.16
CA SER A 60 6.51 -7.33 1.65
C SER A 60 5.49 -8.39 2.05
N PHE A 61 4.44 -7.99 2.78
CA PHE A 61 3.34 -8.87 3.15
C PHE A 61 2.65 -9.49 1.93
N LEU A 62 2.38 -8.69 0.90
CA LEU A 62 1.71 -9.14 -0.33
C LEU A 62 2.60 -10.04 -1.19
N ILE A 63 3.88 -9.71 -1.35
CA ILE A 63 4.85 -10.52 -2.12
C ILE A 63 5.40 -11.72 -1.34
N ARG A 64 4.90 -11.92 -0.11
CA ARG A 64 5.27 -13.01 0.83
C ARG A 64 6.76 -13.06 1.13
N GLN A 65 7.38 -11.90 1.35
CA GLN A 65 8.80 -11.75 1.68
C GLN A 65 8.95 -10.93 2.96
N LEU A 66 9.97 -11.20 3.76
CA LEU A 66 10.29 -10.37 4.92
C LEU A 66 10.76 -8.98 4.46
N PRO A 67 10.32 -7.88 5.09
CA PRO A 67 10.87 -6.57 4.82
C PRO A 67 12.36 -6.53 5.17
N ALA A 68 13.14 -5.71 4.47
CA ALA A 68 14.53 -5.49 4.90
C ALA A 68 14.54 -4.90 6.32
N ARG A 69 15.54 -5.26 7.11
CA ARG A 69 15.66 -4.79 8.51
C ARG A 69 15.71 -3.27 8.66
N THR A 70 16.15 -2.57 7.62
CA THR A 70 16.25 -1.11 7.58
C THR A 70 14.97 -0.43 7.11
N ALA A 71 14.00 -1.19 6.59
CA ALA A 71 12.75 -0.62 6.11
C ALA A 71 11.90 -0.15 7.29
N PRO A 72 11.43 1.11 7.28
CA PRO A 72 10.55 1.58 8.33
C PRO A 72 9.18 0.91 8.27
N LEU A 73 8.53 0.78 9.42
CA LEU A 73 7.10 0.51 9.50
C LEU A 73 6.34 1.82 9.28
N GLU A 74 5.72 1.95 8.12
CA GLU A 74 4.94 3.14 7.75
C GLU A 74 3.47 2.92 8.13
N ILE A 75 2.94 3.78 9.00
CA ILE A 75 1.57 3.76 9.52
C ILE A 75 0.85 5.00 9.02
N PHE A 76 -0.33 4.82 8.46
CA PHE A 76 -1.18 5.88 7.93
C PHE A 76 -2.48 5.92 8.72
N VAL A 77 -2.84 7.09 9.22
CA VAL A 77 -4.03 7.32 10.05
C VAL A 77 -4.73 8.61 9.62
N SER A 78 -6.04 8.70 9.83
CA SER A 78 -6.79 9.94 9.65
C SER A 78 -6.45 10.94 10.75
N SER A 79 -6.83 12.21 10.56
CA SER A 79 -6.67 13.25 11.58
C SER A 79 -7.38 12.91 12.90
N GLU A 80 -8.54 12.25 12.82
CA GLU A 80 -9.30 11.80 14.00
C GLU A 80 -8.56 10.73 14.83
N GLY A 81 -7.79 9.86 14.16
CA GLY A 81 -7.05 8.78 14.81
C GLY A 81 -5.62 9.15 15.24
N TRP A 82 -5.10 10.30 14.80
CA TRP A 82 -3.70 10.70 14.99
C TRP A 82 -3.28 10.70 16.47
N ALA A 83 -3.97 11.48 17.30
CA ALA A 83 -3.61 11.63 18.71
C ALA A 83 -3.69 10.29 19.48
N ALA A 84 -4.66 9.45 19.15
CA ALA A 84 -4.82 8.13 19.76
C ALA A 84 -3.70 7.16 19.32
N MET A 85 -3.28 7.22 18.05
CA MET A 85 -2.16 6.41 17.56
C MET A 85 -0.82 6.85 18.17
N VAL A 86 -0.61 8.16 18.34
CA VAL A 86 0.55 8.69 19.07
C VAL A 86 0.55 8.17 20.51
N ALA A 87 -0.61 8.19 21.18
CA ALA A 87 -0.74 7.66 22.53
C ALA A 87 -0.45 6.15 22.60
N GLU A 88 -0.96 5.34 21.66
CA GLU A 88 -0.63 3.90 21.56
C GLU A 88 0.88 3.70 21.43
N LEU A 89 1.53 4.40 20.49
CA LEU A 89 2.97 4.25 20.24
C LEU A 89 3.80 4.66 21.45
N VAL A 90 3.50 5.79 22.09
CA VAL A 90 4.29 6.28 23.23
C VAL A 90 3.98 5.53 24.52
N GLN A 91 2.70 5.37 24.86
CA GLN A 91 2.28 4.89 26.18
C GLN A 91 2.24 3.38 26.26
N VAL A 92 1.83 2.70 25.19
CA VAL A 92 1.69 1.23 25.18
C VAL A 92 2.93 0.57 24.58
N GLN A 93 3.42 1.08 23.44
CA GLN A 93 4.60 0.50 22.77
C GLN A 93 5.93 1.05 23.32
N GLY A 94 5.90 2.06 24.19
CA GLY A 94 7.09 2.64 24.80
C GLY A 94 8.02 3.33 23.79
N ALA A 95 7.48 3.84 22.69
CA ALA A 95 8.26 4.47 21.64
C ALA A 95 8.70 5.89 22.02
N GLY A 96 9.95 6.23 21.73
CA GLY A 96 10.41 7.61 21.69
C GLY A 96 9.87 8.32 20.46
N MET A 97 9.36 9.54 20.63
CA MET A 97 8.81 10.37 19.56
C MET A 97 9.86 11.39 19.08
N GLY A 98 10.04 11.50 17.77
CA GLY A 98 10.89 12.53 17.17
C GLY A 98 10.15 13.84 16.89
N HIS A 99 10.78 14.67 16.07
CA HIS A 99 10.18 15.94 15.62
C HIS A 99 8.99 15.67 14.69
N ILE A 100 7.88 16.37 14.92
CA ILE A 100 6.69 16.33 14.05
C ILE A 100 6.95 17.28 12.87
N ALA A 101 7.08 16.73 11.67
CA ALA A 101 7.09 17.54 10.45
C ALA A 101 5.64 17.81 10.03
N GLN A 102 5.26 19.07 9.85
CA GLN A 102 3.91 19.47 9.41
C GLN A 102 3.97 20.04 7.99
N ALA A 103 2.90 19.85 7.22
CA ALA A 103 2.81 20.34 5.85
C ALA A 103 2.96 21.86 5.75
N GLU A 104 2.46 22.60 6.74
CA GLU A 104 2.61 24.06 6.81
C GLU A 104 4.08 24.51 6.94
N ASP A 105 4.93 23.68 7.55
CA ASP A 105 6.35 23.98 7.78
C ASP A 105 7.26 23.52 6.64
N ASP A 106 6.74 22.78 5.67
CA ASP A 106 7.48 22.24 4.51
C ASP A 106 7.55 23.25 3.35
N TYR A 107 8.07 24.44 3.64
CA TYR A 107 8.07 25.60 2.74
C TYR A 107 8.89 25.44 1.45
N VAL A 108 9.79 24.46 1.38
CA VAL A 108 10.77 24.35 0.28
C VAL A 108 10.29 23.36 -0.78
N GLU A 109 9.64 22.26 -0.39
CA GLU A 109 9.30 21.18 -1.32
C GLU A 109 7.80 20.88 -1.39
N ASN A 110 6.99 21.30 -0.40
CA ASN A 110 5.59 20.88 -0.23
C ASN A 110 5.44 19.36 -0.43
N TRP A 111 6.41 18.58 0.03
CA TRP A 111 6.43 17.14 -0.15
C TRP A 111 5.25 16.50 0.58
N LEU A 112 4.98 16.92 1.81
CA LEU A 112 3.88 16.38 2.62
C LEU A 112 2.52 16.59 1.93
N GLU A 113 2.21 17.83 1.55
CA GLU A 113 0.94 18.19 0.88
C GLU A 113 0.75 17.39 -0.43
N ARG A 114 1.79 17.25 -1.24
CA ARG A 114 1.74 16.48 -2.50
C ARG A 114 1.49 15.00 -2.27
N HIS A 115 1.95 14.48 -1.13
CA HIS A 115 1.72 13.10 -0.72
C HIS A 115 0.45 12.96 0.12
N ALA A 116 -0.44 13.96 0.16
CA ALA A 116 -1.66 13.97 0.97
C ALA A 116 -1.40 13.69 2.46
N ILE A 117 -0.24 14.12 2.97
CA ILE A 117 0.18 13.99 4.37
C ILE A 117 0.07 15.38 5.02
N GLU A 118 -0.58 15.44 6.18
CA GLU A 118 -0.64 16.64 7.01
C GLU A 118 0.56 16.70 7.96
N SER A 119 0.81 15.58 8.66
CA SER A 119 1.88 15.45 9.64
C SER A 119 2.65 14.14 9.44
N ALA A 120 3.96 14.18 9.63
CA ALA A 120 4.82 13.00 9.66
C ALA A 120 5.64 13.01 10.93
N THR A 121 5.70 11.88 11.65
CA THR A 121 6.46 11.78 12.89
C THR A 121 7.21 10.45 12.96
N PRO A 122 8.54 10.48 13.11
CA PRO A 122 9.32 9.28 13.35
C PRO A 122 9.20 8.83 14.81
N PHE A 123 9.15 7.53 15.01
CA PHE A 123 9.13 6.86 16.31
C PHE A 123 10.19 5.76 16.34
N TRP A 124 10.74 5.51 17.54
CA TRP A 124 11.72 4.45 17.77
C TRP A 124 11.41 3.71 19.06
N THR A 125 11.38 2.39 18.96
CA THR A 125 11.30 1.50 20.14
C THR A 125 12.70 1.03 20.51
N SER A 126 12.88 0.52 21.73
CA SER A 126 14.19 0.05 22.22
C SER A 126 14.71 -1.20 21.50
N SER A 127 13.84 -1.96 20.86
CA SER A 127 14.14 -3.27 20.27
C SER A 127 13.84 -3.39 18.78
N GLY A 128 13.22 -2.38 18.17
CA GLY A 128 12.64 -2.48 16.83
C GLY A 128 13.26 -1.57 15.76
N GLY A 129 12.82 -1.77 14.53
CA GLY A 129 13.11 -0.87 13.41
C GLY A 129 12.42 0.49 13.54
N PRO A 130 12.77 1.47 12.69
CA PRO A 130 12.13 2.78 12.71
C PRO A 130 10.65 2.67 12.35
N ILE A 131 9.82 3.48 12.98
CA ILE A 131 8.39 3.61 12.70
C ILE A 131 8.15 5.01 12.17
N MET A 132 7.39 5.15 11.10
CA MET A 132 6.93 6.43 10.58
C MET A 132 5.41 6.49 10.68
N LEU A 133 4.90 7.44 11.46
CA LEU A 133 3.47 7.72 11.52
C LEU A 133 3.15 8.90 10.61
N TYR A 134 2.19 8.71 9.71
CA TYR A 134 1.70 9.70 8.76
C TYR A 134 0.22 9.99 9.03
N GLU A 135 -0.08 11.27 9.23
CA GLU A 135 -1.43 11.80 9.30
C GLU A 135 -1.89 12.11 7.88
N SER A 136 -3.03 11.57 7.46
CA SER A 136 -3.60 11.97 6.18
C SER A 136 -4.15 13.39 6.25
N TYR A 137 -3.88 14.16 5.20
CA TYR A 137 -4.52 15.44 4.91
C TYR A 137 -6.05 15.32 4.71
N THR A 138 -6.52 14.11 4.42
CA THR A 138 -7.94 13.82 4.23
C THR A 138 -8.47 12.94 5.36
N SER A 139 -9.79 12.74 5.41
CA SER A 139 -10.37 11.75 6.32
C SER A 139 -10.02 10.30 5.98
N ASP A 140 -9.51 10.03 4.77
CA ASP A 140 -9.18 8.68 4.31
C ASP A 140 -7.68 8.39 4.45
N PRO A 141 -7.28 7.48 5.36
CA PRO A 141 -5.88 7.13 5.59
C PRO A 141 -5.20 6.44 4.40
N LEU A 142 -5.94 6.05 3.36
CA LEU A 142 -5.36 5.50 2.13
C LEU A 142 -4.92 6.58 1.15
N ALA A 143 -5.31 7.85 1.33
CA ALA A 143 -4.92 8.94 0.44
C ALA A 143 -3.39 9.07 0.31
N PRO A 144 -2.59 9.05 1.40
CA PRO A 144 -1.14 9.07 1.28
C PRO A 144 -0.55 7.82 0.62
N ILE A 145 -1.16 6.65 0.84
CA ILE A 145 -0.72 5.40 0.22
C ILE A 145 -0.91 5.46 -1.30
N ALA A 146 -1.95 6.13 -1.78
CA ALA A 146 -2.20 6.30 -3.21
C ALA A 146 -1.21 7.28 -3.89
N CYS A 147 -0.55 8.14 -3.12
CA CYS A 147 0.47 9.09 -3.60
C CYS A 147 1.89 8.53 -3.57
N ARG A 148 2.11 7.24 -3.27
CA ARG A 148 3.45 6.67 -3.17
C ARG A 148 4.19 6.66 -4.52
N PRO A 149 5.54 6.76 -4.51
CA PRO A 149 6.33 6.94 -5.72
C PRO A 149 6.50 5.66 -6.55
N SER A 150 5.86 4.56 -6.16
CA SER A 150 5.87 3.28 -6.88
C SER A 150 4.57 2.54 -6.73
N SER A 151 4.13 1.87 -7.80
CA SER A 151 2.95 1.01 -7.78
C SER A 151 3.05 -0.14 -6.76
N VAL A 152 4.29 -0.52 -6.38
CA VAL A 152 4.57 -1.57 -5.38
C VAL A 152 4.19 -1.08 -3.99
N GLU A 153 4.42 0.21 -3.71
CA GLU A 153 4.15 0.86 -2.43
C GLU A 153 2.70 1.31 -2.28
N ILE A 154 1.93 1.31 -3.37
CA ILE A 154 0.47 1.45 -3.36
C ILE A 154 -0.13 0.11 -2.90
N ALA A 155 0.18 -0.22 -1.65
CA ALA A 155 -0.19 -1.42 -0.93
C ALA A 155 -0.54 -1.04 0.51
N TYR A 156 -1.55 -1.69 1.06
CA TYR A 156 -2.03 -1.42 2.41
C TYR A 156 -2.39 -2.73 3.11
N ILE A 157 -2.18 -2.79 4.41
CA ILE A 157 -2.60 -3.89 5.27
C ILE A 157 -3.03 -3.37 6.64
N ASN A 158 -4.04 -3.98 7.24
CA ASN A 158 -4.39 -3.85 8.65
C ASN A 158 -5.05 -5.18 9.12
N PRO A 159 -5.50 -5.29 10.38
CA PRO A 159 -6.07 -6.55 10.91
C PRO A 159 -7.35 -7.05 10.21
N ILE A 160 -7.99 -6.19 9.41
CA ILE A 160 -9.26 -6.44 8.74
C ILE A 160 -9.11 -6.49 7.22
N TYR A 161 -8.26 -5.66 6.64
CA TYR A 161 -8.14 -5.45 5.21
C TYR A 161 -6.69 -5.56 4.73
N PHE A 162 -6.50 -6.00 3.50
CA PHE A 162 -5.23 -5.89 2.79
C PHE A 162 -5.47 -5.76 1.29
N GLY A 163 -4.59 -5.05 0.60
CA GLY A 163 -4.78 -4.81 -0.82
C GLY A 163 -3.66 -4.04 -1.48
N THR A 164 -3.78 -3.89 -2.79
CA THR A 164 -2.87 -3.08 -3.60
C THR A 164 -3.60 -2.54 -4.82
N GLY A 165 -3.18 -1.37 -5.29
CA GLY A 165 -3.69 -0.78 -6.53
C GLY A 165 -3.26 -1.52 -7.81
N TYR A 166 -2.20 -2.36 -7.73
CA TYR A 166 -1.59 -2.99 -8.90
C TYR A 166 -1.28 -4.49 -8.68
N PRO A 167 -2.28 -5.33 -8.34
CA PRO A 167 -2.08 -6.74 -8.00
C PRO A 167 -1.37 -7.54 -9.11
N SER A 168 -1.68 -7.29 -10.38
CA SER A 168 -1.04 -7.97 -11.52
C SER A 168 0.46 -7.67 -11.67
N LEU A 169 0.94 -6.56 -11.09
CA LEU A 169 2.36 -6.25 -11.00
C LEU A 169 2.95 -6.75 -9.69
N THR A 170 2.36 -6.36 -8.56
CA THR A 170 2.85 -6.66 -7.22
C THR A 170 3.03 -8.16 -7.01
N LEU A 171 2.05 -8.98 -7.41
CA LEU A 171 2.12 -10.44 -7.24
C LEU A 171 3.12 -11.12 -8.20
N GLU A 172 3.48 -10.46 -9.29
CA GLU A 172 4.54 -10.89 -10.22
C GLU A 172 5.90 -10.27 -9.88
N ARG A 173 6.03 -9.61 -8.71
CA ARG A 173 7.24 -8.88 -8.29
C ARG A 173 7.68 -7.87 -9.35
N ARG A 174 6.72 -7.09 -9.85
CA ARG A 174 6.94 -5.97 -10.76
C ARG A 174 6.39 -4.68 -10.18
N GLY A 175 6.94 -3.56 -10.62
CA GLY A 175 6.52 -2.23 -10.19
C GLY A 175 6.63 -1.19 -11.28
N LEU A 176 5.74 -0.20 -11.25
CA LEU A 176 5.86 1.01 -12.05
C LEU A 176 6.32 2.17 -11.17
N VAL A 177 7.30 2.93 -11.62
CA VAL A 177 7.73 4.17 -10.97
C VAL A 177 6.67 5.25 -11.23
N ALA A 178 6.31 5.99 -10.19
CA ALA A 178 5.49 7.19 -10.32
C ALA A 178 6.26 8.30 -11.01
N ASP A 179 5.56 9.33 -11.48
CA ASP A 179 6.25 10.52 -11.98
C ASP A 179 6.83 11.33 -10.81
N THR A 180 8.07 11.02 -10.43
CA THR A 180 8.82 11.82 -9.47
C THR A 180 9.32 13.09 -10.16
N ARG A 181 9.24 14.23 -9.48
CA ARG A 181 9.79 15.49 -10.01
C ARG A 181 11.31 15.49 -9.99
N ASP A 182 11.89 14.74 -9.06
CA ASP A 182 13.32 14.51 -8.99
C ASP A 182 13.68 13.16 -9.64
N SER A 183 14.59 13.20 -10.61
CA SER A 183 15.15 12.00 -11.21
C SER A 183 15.93 11.13 -10.21
N SER A 184 16.49 11.73 -9.15
CA SER A 184 17.19 11.00 -8.10
C SER A 184 16.23 10.07 -7.35
N GLU A 185 15.05 10.59 -6.98
CA GLU A 185 13.99 9.84 -6.30
C GLU A 185 13.51 8.63 -7.12
N ALA A 186 13.36 8.78 -8.44
CA ALA A 186 13.01 7.67 -9.32
C ALA A 186 14.11 6.59 -9.34
N MET A 187 15.38 6.98 -9.38
CA MET A 187 16.51 6.04 -9.34
C MET A 187 16.58 5.31 -8.00
N ASP A 188 16.39 6.02 -6.90
CA ASP A 188 16.37 5.46 -5.55
C ASP A 188 15.25 4.43 -5.38
N VAL A 189 14.06 4.71 -5.93
CA VAL A 189 12.93 3.77 -5.96
C VAL A 189 13.29 2.50 -6.73
N VAL A 190 13.91 2.62 -7.90
CA VAL A 190 14.32 1.47 -8.71
C VAL A 190 15.38 0.65 -7.97
N GLU A 191 16.46 1.28 -7.51
CA GLU A 191 17.55 0.62 -6.80
C GLU A 191 17.06 -0.12 -5.54
N LYS A 192 16.22 0.55 -4.74
CA LYS A 192 15.60 -0.02 -3.54
C LYS A 192 14.84 -1.31 -3.86
N TRP A 193 13.94 -1.28 -4.84
CA TRP A 193 13.06 -2.41 -5.14
C TRP A 193 13.75 -3.51 -5.94
N GLU A 194 14.69 -3.18 -6.83
CA GLU A 194 15.53 -4.17 -7.51
C GLU A 194 16.40 -4.94 -6.51
N GLY A 195 16.95 -4.26 -5.49
CA GLY A 195 17.66 -4.91 -4.39
C GLY A 195 16.79 -5.91 -3.61
N TRP A 196 15.47 -5.80 -3.71
CA TRP A 196 14.49 -6.71 -3.07
C TRP A 196 13.93 -7.76 -4.05
N GLY A 197 14.45 -7.80 -5.28
CA GLY A 197 14.04 -8.72 -6.32
C GLY A 197 12.70 -8.36 -6.97
N VAL A 198 12.36 -7.07 -7.00
CA VAL A 198 11.19 -6.53 -7.71
C VAL A 198 11.67 -5.79 -8.95
N ASP A 199 11.19 -6.20 -10.13
CA ASP A 199 11.55 -5.60 -11.42
C ASP A 199 10.71 -4.34 -11.64
N VAL A 200 11.32 -3.17 -11.44
CA VAL A 200 10.65 -1.86 -11.51
C VAL A 200 10.97 -1.16 -12.83
N ARG A 201 9.95 -0.59 -13.48
CA ARG A 201 10.05 0.07 -14.80
C ARG A 201 9.27 1.38 -14.82
N PHE A 202 9.50 2.22 -15.83
CA PHE A 202 8.71 3.45 -16.03
C PHE A 202 7.42 3.20 -16.81
N ALA A 203 7.40 2.17 -17.66
CA ALA A 203 6.23 1.83 -18.45
C ALA A 203 6.03 0.32 -18.59
N ALA A 204 4.76 -0.11 -18.60
CA ALA A 204 4.42 -1.52 -18.72
C ALA A 204 4.99 -2.19 -19.99
N LYS A 205 5.11 -1.45 -21.09
CA LYS A 205 5.67 -1.92 -22.37
C LYS A 205 7.14 -2.38 -22.27
N GLU A 206 7.85 -2.04 -21.20
CA GLU A 206 9.23 -2.49 -20.99
C GLU A 206 9.29 -4.00 -20.69
N TRP A 207 8.22 -4.59 -20.14
CA TRP A 207 8.12 -6.03 -20.00
C TRP A 207 7.54 -6.68 -21.27
N LYS A 208 8.24 -7.70 -21.80
CA LYS A 208 7.85 -8.44 -23.02
C LYS A 208 6.38 -8.87 -23.04
N ARG A 209 5.82 -9.28 -21.89
CA ARG A 209 4.42 -9.71 -21.77
C ARG A 209 3.43 -8.63 -22.18
N TYR A 210 3.74 -7.36 -21.94
CA TYR A 210 2.81 -6.26 -22.19
C TYR A 210 3.07 -5.52 -23.52
N GLN A 211 4.15 -5.82 -24.23
CA GLN A 211 4.47 -5.21 -25.53
C GLN A 211 3.41 -5.45 -26.60
N ARG A 212 2.63 -6.53 -26.48
CA ARG A 212 1.54 -6.88 -27.41
C ARG A 212 0.30 -6.01 -27.27
N PHE A 213 0.15 -5.27 -26.18
CA PHE A 213 -1.04 -4.45 -25.95
C PHE A 213 -0.82 -3.05 -26.51
N LYS A 214 -1.79 -2.56 -27.29
CA LYS A 214 -1.77 -1.20 -27.81
C LYS A 214 -1.83 -0.14 -26.70
N CYS A 215 -2.55 -0.45 -25.61
CA CYS A 215 -2.73 0.45 -24.48
C CYS A 215 -2.76 -0.34 -23.16
N ALA A 216 -1.88 0.01 -22.23
CA ALA A 216 -1.80 -0.62 -20.91
C ALA A 216 -2.98 -0.27 -19.98
N ALA A 217 -3.77 0.77 -20.31
CA ALA A 217 -4.93 1.18 -19.51
C ALA A 217 -6.04 0.10 -19.49
N THR A 218 -6.13 -0.69 -20.56
CA THR A 218 -7.01 -1.86 -20.64
C THR A 218 -6.67 -2.95 -19.61
N LEU A 219 -5.52 -2.86 -18.94
CA LEU A 219 -5.09 -3.78 -17.90
C LEU A 219 -4.97 -3.10 -16.53
N GLY A 220 -5.39 -1.83 -16.41
CA GLY A 220 -5.12 -1.01 -15.22
C GLY A 220 -3.65 -0.57 -15.08
N LEU A 221 -2.79 -0.84 -16.07
CA LEU A 221 -1.34 -0.65 -15.96
C LEU A 221 -0.84 0.66 -16.57
N CYS A 222 -1.74 1.56 -16.95
CA CYS A 222 -1.36 2.87 -17.45
C CYS A 222 -1.08 3.81 -16.27
N PRO A 223 0.13 4.39 -16.15
CA PRO A 223 0.42 5.35 -15.08
C PRO A 223 -0.51 6.57 -15.08
N PHE A 224 -1.07 6.92 -16.24
CA PHE A 224 -1.94 8.07 -16.43
C PHE A 224 -3.42 7.76 -16.23
N GLN A 225 -3.81 6.49 -16.07
CA GLN A 225 -5.21 6.14 -15.86
C GLN A 225 -5.64 6.56 -14.45
N LEU A 226 -6.83 7.16 -14.32
CA LEU A 226 -7.43 7.36 -13.01
C LEU A 226 -7.77 6.00 -12.42
N ARG A 227 -7.20 5.69 -11.25
CA ARG A 227 -7.38 4.45 -10.52
C ARG A 227 -8.02 4.73 -9.17
N SER A 228 -8.62 3.70 -8.59
CA SER A 228 -9.13 3.68 -7.22
C SER A 228 -8.93 2.30 -6.60
N PHE A 229 -8.86 2.21 -5.26
CA PHE A 229 -8.76 0.93 -4.57
C PHE A 229 -10.03 0.09 -4.71
N SER A 230 -11.13 0.70 -5.17
CA SER A 230 -12.39 0.04 -5.47
C SER A 230 -12.57 -0.35 -6.94
N ASP A 231 -11.61 -0.03 -7.82
CA ASP A 231 -11.73 -0.39 -9.24
C ASP A 231 -11.38 -1.86 -9.52
N ASP A 232 -11.79 -2.33 -10.69
CA ASP A 232 -11.68 -3.72 -11.12
C ASP A 232 -10.23 -4.23 -11.30
N ALA A 233 -9.29 -3.31 -11.45
CA ALA A 233 -7.87 -3.62 -11.60
C ALA A 233 -7.12 -3.58 -10.26
N SER A 234 -7.78 -3.20 -9.17
CA SER A 234 -7.24 -3.19 -7.80
C SER A 234 -7.59 -4.48 -7.05
N MET A 235 -6.79 -4.82 -6.04
CA MET A 235 -7.10 -5.90 -5.11
C MET A 235 -7.47 -5.31 -3.76
N ARG A 236 -8.67 -5.65 -3.27
CA ARG A 236 -9.17 -5.26 -1.95
C ARG A 236 -9.70 -6.49 -1.21
N CYS A 237 -8.87 -7.06 -0.34
CA CYS A 237 -9.20 -8.26 0.39
C CYS A 237 -9.56 -7.93 1.84
N ARG A 238 -10.51 -8.69 2.38
CA ARG A 238 -10.78 -8.80 3.82
C ARG A 238 -9.98 -9.97 4.38
N MET A 239 -9.43 -9.86 5.58
CA MET A 239 -8.77 -10.94 6.32
C MET A 239 -9.75 -12.10 6.52
N ILE A 240 -10.99 -11.79 6.95
CA ILE A 240 -12.11 -12.73 6.98
C ILE A 240 -13.25 -12.12 6.14
N PRO A 241 -13.50 -12.62 4.91
CA PRO A 241 -14.50 -12.06 4.00
C PRO A 241 -15.91 -11.90 4.60
N THR A 242 -16.33 -12.83 5.45
CA THR A 242 -17.68 -12.82 6.02
C THR A 242 -17.83 -11.98 7.28
N ALA A 243 -16.75 -11.45 7.85
CA ALA A 243 -16.77 -10.80 9.16
C ALA A 243 -16.69 -9.26 9.11
N ALA A 244 -16.41 -8.70 7.94
CA ALA A 244 -16.26 -7.26 7.76
C ALA A 244 -17.01 -6.81 6.50
N GLU A 245 -17.51 -5.59 6.54
CA GLU A 245 -18.05 -4.91 5.36
C GLU A 245 -16.92 -4.69 4.33
N PRO A 246 -17.26 -4.49 3.05
CA PRO A 246 -16.27 -4.07 2.07
C PRO A 246 -15.62 -2.75 2.48
N LEU A 247 -14.31 -2.62 2.26
CA LEU A 247 -13.59 -1.38 2.49
C LEU A 247 -14.18 -0.24 1.63
N ASN A 248 -14.66 0.80 2.29
CA ASN A 248 -15.22 1.99 1.66
C ASN A 248 -14.14 3.08 1.60
N THR A 249 -13.73 3.44 0.40
CA THR A 249 -12.75 4.50 0.14
C THR A 249 -13.13 5.21 -1.14
N THR A 250 -13.00 6.53 -1.14
CA THR A 250 -13.24 7.38 -2.32
C THR A 250 -11.94 7.87 -2.93
N VAL A 251 -10.80 7.36 -2.47
CA VAL A 251 -9.48 7.77 -2.95
C VAL A 251 -9.33 7.39 -4.42
N GLN A 252 -8.91 8.38 -5.20
CA GLN A 252 -8.57 8.23 -6.60
C GLN A 252 -7.18 8.80 -6.83
N TRP A 253 -6.41 8.15 -7.71
CA TRP A 253 -5.06 8.59 -8.02
C TRP A 253 -4.71 8.36 -9.49
N ARG A 254 -3.63 9.01 -9.92
CA ARG A 254 -2.88 8.66 -11.13
C ARG A 254 -1.43 8.48 -10.69
N LEU A 255 -0.79 7.40 -11.15
CA LEU A 255 0.60 7.12 -10.78
C LEU A 255 1.57 8.12 -11.44
N ALA A 256 1.22 8.70 -12.58
CA ALA A 256 2.00 9.73 -13.26
C ALA A 256 1.11 10.89 -13.73
N ALA A 257 1.66 12.11 -13.70
CA ALA A 257 0.96 13.33 -14.11
C ALA A 257 1.25 13.77 -15.57
N ARG A 258 2.24 13.18 -16.25
CA ARG A 258 2.56 13.54 -17.66
C ARG A 258 1.45 13.12 -18.63
N LYS A 259 1.49 13.58 -19.88
CA LYS A 259 0.57 13.06 -20.93
C LYS A 259 1.20 11.86 -21.63
N CYS A 260 0.38 10.88 -21.98
CA CYS A 260 0.81 9.65 -22.66
C CYS A 260 1.07 9.90 -24.17
N GLY A 261 1.99 10.78 -24.53
CA GLY A 261 2.20 11.19 -25.93
C GLY A 261 1.01 11.95 -26.55
N VAL A 262 1.14 12.34 -27.81
CA VAL A 262 0.26 13.33 -28.49
C VAL A 262 -1.09 12.75 -28.92
N GLU A 263 -1.23 11.42 -28.98
CA GLU A 263 -2.44 10.72 -29.51
C GLU A 263 -3.26 9.98 -28.44
N CYS A 264 -2.92 10.15 -27.17
CA CYS A 264 -3.59 9.45 -26.07
C CYS A 264 -4.90 10.13 -25.70
N GLY A 265 -6.02 9.52 -26.07
CA GLY A 265 -7.38 10.04 -25.81
C GLY A 265 -7.80 10.07 -24.33
N GLY A 266 -6.94 9.65 -23.40
CA GLY A 266 -7.21 9.64 -21.95
C GLY A 266 -8.43 8.77 -21.60
N LEU A 267 -8.18 7.51 -21.20
CA LEU A 267 -9.26 6.73 -20.58
C LEU A 267 -9.34 7.15 -19.11
N ASP A 268 -10.38 7.89 -18.74
CA ASP A 268 -10.86 7.90 -17.35
C ASP A 268 -11.34 6.49 -17.02
N GLY A 269 -10.99 5.99 -15.84
CA GLY A 269 -10.87 4.57 -15.47
C GLY A 269 -12.13 3.70 -15.51
N GLN A 270 -13.14 4.00 -16.33
CA GLN A 270 -14.28 3.11 -16.62
C GLN A 270 -14.03 2.22 -17.84
N GLY A 271 -12.77 1.85 -18.10
CA GLY A 271 -12.40 0.93 -19.17
C GLY A 271 -12.87 -0.49 -18.83
N ALA A 272 -13.79 -1.03 -19.64
CA ALA A 272 -14.38 -2.35 -19.48
C ALA A 272 -13.38 -3.51 -19.62
N VAL A 273 -12.56 -3.80 -18.59
CA VAL A 273 -11.73 -5.00 -18.55
C VAL A 273 -11.43 -5.44 -17.10
N ALA A 274 -12.21 -6.39 -16.57
CA ALA A 274 -11.67 -7.42 -15.65
C ALA A 274 -12.63 -8.62 -15.42
N ARG A 275 -13.02 -9.35 -16.47
CA ARG A 275 -13.72 -10.65 -16.26
C ARG A 275 -12.87 -11.72 -15.56
N ASP A 276 -11.58 -11.48 -15.35
CA ASP A 276 -10.65 -12.45 -14.73
C ASP A 276 -10.35 -12.16 -13.24
N VAL A 277 -10.64 -10.97 -12.70
CA VAL A 277 -10.38 -10.59 -11.29
C VAL A 277 -11.63 -10.74 -10.40
N GLU A 278 -12.83 -10.59 -10.98
CA GLU A 278 -14.12 -10.79 -10.27
C GLU A 278 -14.23 -12.14 -9.55
N ARG A 279 -13.48 -13.17 -9.98
CA ARG A 279 -13.44 -14.48 -9.30
C ARG A 279 -12.87 -14.45 -7.88
N PHE A 280 -12.14 -13.41 -7.49
CA PHE A 280 -11.45 -13.33 -6.19
C PHE A 280 -12.02 -12.27 -5.24
N LEU A 281 -12.89 -11.39 -5.73
CA LEU A 281 -13.41 -10.25 -4.96
C LEU A 281 -14.75 -10.58 -4.26
N ASP A 282 -15.53 -11.51 -4.80
CA ASP A 282 -16.83 -11.92 -4.26
C ASP A 282 -16.81 -13.23 -3.45
N ALA A 283 -15.61 -13.66 -3.00
CA ALA A 283 -15.40 -14.86 -2.16
C ALA A 283 -14.70 -14.58 -0.82
#